data_AF-A0A9W4T3Z9-F1
#
_entry.id   AF-A0A9W4T3Z9-F1
#
_cell.length_a   1.000
_cell.length_b   1.000
_cell.length_c   1.000
_cell.angle_alpha   90.00
_cell.angle_beta   90.00
_cell.angle_gamma   90.00
#
_symmetry.space_group_name_H-M   'P 1'
#
loop_
_entity.id
_entity.type
_entity.pdbx_description
1 polymer ?
#
loop_
_entity_poly.entity_id
_entity_poly.type
_entity_poly.pdbx_seq_one_letter_code
_entity_poly.pdbx_strand_id
1 'polypeptide(L)'
;ALITLAQDGGTLSNNNGCTLEPLNIVTEVDKQLKTIGYVQLFSAKTPTQTTPIPKIPWDSYDFINFIDDVNKLNRIGDLIKYKDNAKASTKILLSIRNYNVEQWPQPQDDKDKDDNGNVEYNRIITETITTIKDHQLDGIDIEYPGMRGSLCKGPNPGPNPNEFIWDKNNDDKIINFLKNIRVALNGMEGVKTLMLTVGRDVIGNLNGAIDYLNIETYHNSLYQNSKEPNNGNYKSHPNSPLDVYKKAYEDWNNLGGIDSKKIIMGVDFGNTIQMVPNENIRQFQTVEFPKSADLFDFNKLKLIDQIQPIREFCSGADSNLYLWLWRDLSKSVLDPSGGFCSIKSNLNWTRKFVETDTSVTPWLYSVVDTKVAPNFYYYVSYEDFVSLHSKLEFAMTNSIGGMSISDVSYDDINNSLLNFMQPIRGKAVPTTGGSSPSNEGNGKSAPKVSDNVGKIKKGIITGSIVGSILGLFLLAICAYWYRQKTLRKSEASDINTESSSNRVVSSTIIPNDRRFIDHLTIE
;
A
#
# COMPACT_ATOMS: atom_id res chain seq x y z
N ALA A 1 15.96 51.90 9.41
CA ALA A 1 16.83 50.87 8.82
C ALA A 1 16.90 49.71 9.80
N LEU A 2 16.75 48.48 9.31
CA LEU A 2 16.60 47.20 10.04
C LEU A 2 15.22 46.91 10.64
N ILE A 3 14.29 46.58 9.75
CA ILE A 3 13.38 45.45 9.94
C ILE A 3 13.72 44.51 8.78
N THR A 4 14.47 43.44 9.07
CA THR A 4 14.76 42.38 8.08
C THR A 4 13.92 41.18 8.46
N LEU A 5 13.10 40.77 7.50
CA LEU A 5 12.19 39.65 7.52
C LEU A 5 12.86 38.37 8.03
N ALA A 6 12.27 37.79 9.07
CA ALA A 6 12.43 36.38 9.40
C ALA A 6 11.74 35.57 8.30
N GLN A 7 12.55 35.03 7.38
CA GLN A 7 12.13 34.19 6.26
C GLN A 7 12.77 32.79 6.27
N ASP A 8 13.42 32.39 7.36
CA ASP A 8 13.95 31.03 7.52
C ASP A 8 13.06 30.24 8.49
N GLY A 9 11.91 29.79 7.95
CA GLY A 9 11.02 28.85 8.61
C GLY A 9 11.59 27.43 8.58
N GLY A 10 11.58 26.78 9.74
CA GLY A 10 11.82 25.34 9.89
C GLY A 10 13.22 24.99 10.36
N THR A 11 13.41 24.97 11.69
CA THR A 11 14.57 24.36 12.34
C THR A 11 14.74 22.92 11.88
N LEU A 12 15.80 22.71 11.10
CA LEU A 12 16.39 21.43 10.73
C LEU A 12 16.57 20.55 11.98
N SER A 13 15.91 19.39 12.00
CA SER A 13 16.38 18.30 12.84
C SER A 13 17.81 17.95 12.42
N ASN A 14 18.65 17.82 13.43
CA ASN A 14 20.08 17.58 13.45
C ASN A 14 20.56 16.78 12.21
N ASN A 15 21.18 17.47 11.24
CA ASN A 15 22.05 16.97 10.17
C ASN A 15 21.67 15.69 9.39
N ASN A 16 20.38 15.45 9.07
CA ASN A 16 19.88 14.80 7.82
C ASN A 16 18.47 14.20 7.96
N GLY A 17 17.85 14.21 9.15
CA GLY A 17 16.49 13.68 9.35
C GLY A 17 16.38 12.16 9.15
N CYS A 18 17.45 11.42 9.50
CA CYS A 18 17.63 10.00 9.16
C CYS A 18 17.84 9.10 10.37
N THR A 19 17.76 9.66 11.57
CA THR A 19 17.70 8.86 12.80
C THR A 19 16.27 8.37 12.96
N LEU A 20 16.05 7.11 12.63
CA LEU A 20 14.77 6.45 12.90
C LEU A 20 14.78 6.01 14.35
N GLU A 21 13.74 6.39 15.09
CA GLU A 21 13.47 5.72 16.35
C GLU A 21 13.18 4.23 16.04
N PRO A 22 13.55 3.30 16.93
CA PRO A 22 13.13 1.93 16.79
C PRO A 22 11.60 1.87 16.71
N LEU A 23 11.07 1.19 15.69
CA LEU A 23 9.65 0.90 15.65
C LEU A 23 9.27 0.15 16.93
N ASN A 24 8.27 0.63 17.64
CA ASN A 24 7.78 -0.04 18.84
C ASN A 24 6.99 -1.29 18.41
N ILE A 25 7.72 -2.37 18.14
CA ILE A 25 7.15 -3.62 17.63
C ILE A 25 6.28 -4.22 18.73
N VAL A 26 4.97 -4.19 18.51
CA VAL A 26 4.01 -4.90 19.36
C VAL A 26 4.26 -6.40 19.19
N THR A 27 4.80 -7.06 20.22
CA THR A 27 5.19 -8.48 20.18
C THR A 27 4.01 -9.46 20.18
N GLU A 28 2.78 -8.99 19.97
CA GLU A 28 1.62 -9.86 19.92
C GLU A 28 1.62 -10.61 18.59
N VAL A 29 1.75 -11.94 18.66
CA VAL A 29 1.83 -12.85 17.51
C VAL A 29 0.64 -12.68 16.55
N ASP A 30 -0.53 -12.30 17.07
CA ASP A 30 -1.75 -12.09 16.28
C ASP A 30 -1.79 -10.76 15.49
N LYS A 31 -0.75 -9.92 15.60
CA LYS A 31 -0.62 -8.62 14.92
C LYS A 31 0.44 -8.61 13.81
N GLN A 32 0.91 -9.77 13.35
CA GLN A 32 1.88 -9.81 12.26
C GLN A 32 1.29 -9.24 10.97
N LEU A 33 1.88 -8.16 10.48
CA LEU A 33 1.57 -7.56 9.19
C LEU A 33 1.88 -8.53 8.06
N LYS A 34 0.91 -8.78 7.19
CA LYS A 34 1.15 -9.53 5.95
C LYS A 34 2.00 -8.69 5.00
N THR A 35 2.85 -9.34 4.22
CA THR A 35 3.60 -8.71 3.13
C THR A 35 3.20 -9.33 1.81
N ILE A 36 2.76 -8.50 0.88
CA ILE A 36 2.32 -8.88 -0.45
C ILE A 36 3.30 -8.30 -1.47
N GLY A 37 3.80 -9.13 -2.37
CA GLY A 37 4.63 -8.68 -3.49
C GLY A 37 3.89 -8.86 -4.80
N TYR A 38 4.03 -7.92 -5.72
CA TYR A 38 3.60 -8.10 -7.11
C TYR A 38 4.75 -8.60 -7.96
N VAL A 39 4.45 -9.53 -8.88
CA VAL A 39 5.39 -10.01 -9.89
C VAL A 39 4.74 -9.87 -11.26
N GLN A 40 5.32 -9.03 -12.11
CA GLN A 40 4.94 -8.93 -13.50
C GLN A 40 6.00 -9.55 -14.41
N LEU A 41 5.63 -10.62 -15.12
CA LEU A 41 6.48 -11.21 -16.15
C LEU A 41 6.00 -10.74 -17.52
N PHE A 42 6.52 -9.60 -17.99
CA PHE A 42 6.22 -9.14 -19.34
C PHE A 42 6.60 -10.22 -20.36
N SER A 43 5.67 -10.55 -21.25
CA SER A 43 5.99 -11.25 -22.49
C SER A 43 7.06 -10.41 -23.19
N ALA A 44 8.22 -10.99 -23.46
CA ALA A 44 9.25 -10.21 -24.10
C ALA A 44 8.77 -9.73 -25.48
N LYS A 45 9.35 -8.62 -25.93
CA LYS A 45 9.01 -8.03 -27.24
C LYS A 45 9.23 -9.00 -28.40
N THR A 46 10.00 -10.07 -28.20
CA THR A 46 10.22 -11.13 -29.17
C THR A 46 9.98 -12.51 -28.53
N PRO A 47 9.44 -13.51 -29.26
CA PRO A 47 9.20 -14.86 -28.74
C PRO A 47 10.43 -15.59 -28.20
N THR A 48 11.64 -15.12 -28.55
CA THR A 48 12.91 -15.76 -28.22
C THR A 48 13.60 -15.17 -26.99
N GLN A 49 13.16 -14.00 -26.53
CA GLN A 49 13.72 -13.40 -25.33
C GLN A 49 12.80 -13.77 -24.17
N THR A 50 13.32 -14.37 -23.10
CA THR A 50 12.55 -14.52 -21.86
C THR A 50 13.20 -13.62 -20.82
N THR A 51 12.44 -12.68 -20.28
CA THR A 51 12.92 -11.89 -19.14
C THR A 51 13.07 -12.85 -17.97
N PRO A 52 14.26 -13.01 -17.36
CA PRO A 52 14.41 -13.88 -16.20
C PRO A 52 13.42 -13.51 -15.09
N ILE A 53 12.89 -14.50 -14.38
CA ILE A 53 12.11 -14.22 -13.18
C ILE A 53 13.04 -13.49 -12.19
N PRO A 54 12.64 -12.32 -11.65
CA PRO A 54 13.46 -11.62 -10.67
C PRO A 54 13.74 -12.54 -9.48
N LYS A 55 14.88 -12.34 -8.80
CA LYS A 55 15.17 -13.09 -7.57
C LYS A 55 14.15 -12.68 -6.51
N ILE A 56 13.32 -13.61 -6.07
CA ILE A 56 12.28 -13.36 -5.07
C ILE A 56 12.79 -13.84 -3.69
N PRO A 57 12.90 -12.96 -2.68
CA PRO A 57 13.14 -13.38 -1.31
C PRO A 57 11.86 -13.97 -0.70
N TRP A 58 11.50 -15.18 -1.12
CA TRP A 58 10.19 -15.78 -0.84
C TRP A 58 9.76 -15.73 0.63
N ASP A 59 10.67 -16.01 1.58
CA ASP A 59 10.37 -15.97 3.01
C ASP A 59 9.95 -14.58 3.53
N SER A 60 10.23 -13.52 2.77
CA SER A 60 9.84 -12.15 3.09
C SER A 60 8.39 -11.82 2.70
N TYR A 61 7.71 -12.72 1.98
CA TYR A 61 6.34 -12.52 1.49
C TYR A 61 5.38 -13.59 2.03
N ASP A 62 4.17 -13.16 2.38
CA ASP A 62 3.04 -14.04 2.66
C ASP A 62 2.28 -14.40 1.37
N PHE A 63 2.18 -13.42 0.46
CA PHE A 63 1.56 -13.58 -0.86
C PHE A 63 2.44 -12.98 -1.97
N ILE A 64 2.45 -13.64 -3.12
CA ILE A 64 2.89 -13.08 -4.40
C ILE A 64 1.68 -13.03 -5.33
N ASN A 65 1.34 -11.81 -5.76
CA ASN A 65 0.30 -11.59 -6.76
C ASN A 65 0.99 -11.61 -8.12
N PHE A 66 0.75 -12.68 -8.87
CA PHE A 66 1.30 -12.87 -10.20
C PHE A 66 0.43 -12.18 -11.23
N ILE A 67 0.96 -11.13 -11.83
CA ILE A 67 0.24 -10.34 -12.82
C ILE A 67 0.52 -10.91 -14.21
N ASP A 68 -0.53 -11.40 -14.86
CA ASP A 68 -0.48 -11.87 -16.24
C ASP A 68 -1.81 -11.63 -16.96
N ASP A 69 -1.80 -11.75 -18.28
CA ASP A 69 -3.03 -11.82 -19.09
C ASP A 69 -3.61 -13.22 -18.95
N VAL A 70 -4.90 -13.33 -18.58
CA VAL A 70 -5.60 -14.61 -18.38
C VAL A 70 -5.51 -15.53 -19.60
N ASN A 71 -5.30 -14.97 -20.79
CA ASN A 71 -5.18 -15.72 -22.03
C ASN A 71 -3.74 -16.15 -22.35
N LYS A 72 -2.74 -15.74 -21.56
CA LYS A 72 -1.29 -15.89 -21.88
C LYS A 72 -0.43 -16.29 -20.68
N LEU A 73 -0.95 -17.20 -19.85
CA LEU A 73 -0.32 -17.71 -18.62
C LEU A 73 0.90 -18.61 -18.84
N ASN A 74 1.73 -18.30 -19.83
CA ASN A 74 2.81 -19.17 -20.29
C ASN A 74 3.95 -19.32 -19.28
N ARG A 75 3.96 -18.49 -18.22
CA ARG A 75 5.09 -18.40 -17.28
C ARG A 75 4.74 -18.66 -15.82
N ILE A 76 3.48 -18.92 -15.50
CA ILE A 76 3.06 -19.21 -14.13
C ILE A 76 3.70 -20.51 -13.58
N GLY A 77 3.89 -21.51 -14.45
CA GLY A 77 4.59 -22.75 -14.11
C GLY A 77 6.05 -22.54 -13.70
N ASP A 78 6.74 -21.59 -14.34
CA ASP A 78 8.12 -21.24 -13.97
C ASP A 78 8.18 -20.59 -12.57
N LEU A 79 7.20 -19.71 -12.25
CA LEU A 79 7.11 -19.07 -10.95
C LEU A 79 6.82 -20.09 -9.84
N ILE A 80 5.89 -21.02 -10.07
CA ILE A 80 5.58 -22.12 -9.14
C ILE A 80 6.82 -22.99 -8.90
N LYS A 81 7.49 -23.42 -9.97
CA LYS A 81 8.73 -24.20 -9.85
C LYS A 81 9.81 -23.44 -9.08
N TYR A 82 9.90 -22.13 -9.28
CA TYR A 82 10.85 -21.29 -8.54
C TYR A 82 10.52 -21.23 -7.04
N LYS A 83 9.23 -21.13 -6.68
CA LYS A 83 8.75 -21.22 -5.29
C LYS A 83 9.07 -22.58 -4.66
N ASP A 84 8.75 -23.67 -5.36
CA ASP A 84 8.90 -25.04 -4.86
C ASP A 84 10.37 -25.40 -4.63
N ASN A 85 11.25 -24.97 -5.54
CA ASN A 85 12.69 -25.12 -5.37
C ASN A 85 13.22 -24.36 -4.15
N ALA A 86 12.64 -23.20 -3.84
CA ALA A 86 12.93 -22.44 -2.63
C ALA A 86 12.28 -23.04 -1.36
N LYS A 87 11.37 -24.02 -1.51
CA LYS A 87 10.57 -24.63 -0.43
C LYS A 87 9.79 -23.58 0.38
N ALA A 88 9.35 -22.51 -0.28
CA ALA A 88 8.70 -21.40 0.39
C ALA A 88 7.22 -21.70 0.69
N SER A 89 6.74 -21.19 1.83
CA SER A 89 5.32 -21.27 2.22
C SER A 89 4.46 -20.15 1.63
N THR A 90 5.07 -19.25 0.85
CA THR A 90 4.40 -18.10 0.24
C THR A 90 3.25 -18.56 -0.66
N LYS A 91 2.12 -17.87 -0.56
CA LYS A 91 0.97 -18.11 -1.41
C LYS A 91 1.12 -17.39 -2.74
N ILE A 92 0.68 -17.99 -3.84
CA ILE A 92 0.65 -17.36 -5.16
C ILE A 92 -0.80 -17.12 -5.56
N LEU A 93 -1.16 -15.85 -5.77
CA LEU A 93 -2.46 -15.45 -6.30
C LEU A 93 -2.32 -15.10 -7.77
N LEU A 94 -3.29 -15.50 -8.60
CA LEU A 94 -3.42 -14.95 -9.94
C LEU A 94 -3.98 -13.53 -9.82
N SER A 95 -3.25 -12.52 -10.27
CA SER A 95 -3.80 -11.17 -10.37
C SER A 95 -4.34 -10.91 -11.76
N ILE A 96 -5.65 -10.67 -11.85
CA ILE A 96 -6.34 -10.35 -13.09
C ILE A 96 -6.48 -8.85 -13.18
N ARG A 97 -5.84 -8.28 -14.21
CA ARG A 97 -5.99 -6.87 -14.57
C ARG A 97 -7.32 -6.60 -15.28
N ASN A 98 -7.93 -5.49 -14.91
CA ASN A 98 -9.22 -5.00 -15.33
C ASN A 98 -9.08 -3.53 -15.75
N TYR A 99 -8.06 -3.25 -16.59
CA TYR A 99 -7.87 -1.91 -17.15
C TYR A 99 -8.85 -1.61 -18.28
N ASN A 100 -9.36 -2.65 -18.94
CA ASN A 100 -10.35 -2.53 -20.00
C ASN A 100 -11.29 -3.73 -20.01
N VAL A 101 -12.54 -3.54 -19.55
CA VAL A 101 -13.62 -4.55 -19.63
C VAL A 101 -13.97 -4.90 -21.09
N GLU A 102 -13.49 -4.14 -22.08
CA GLU A 102 -13.58 -4.54 -23.49
C GLU A 102 -12.58 -5.64 -23.87
N GLN A 103 -11.48 -5.78 -23.14
CA GLN A 103 -10.55 -6.92 -23.27
C GLN A 103 -11.05 -8.15 -22.53
N TRP A 104 -11.88 -7.93 -21.51
CA TRP A 104 -12.74 -9.01 -21.02
C TRP A 104 -13.67 -9.32 -22.17
N PRO A 105 -13.57 -10.52 -22.75
CA PRO A 105 -14.19 -10.77 -24.03
C PRO A 105 -15.68 -10.41 -23.90
N GLN A 106 -16.09 -9.42 -24.70
CA GLN A 106 -17.49 -9.01 -24.76
C GLN A 106 -18.30 -10.29 -25.05
N PRO A 107 -19.48 -10.45 -24.44
CA PRO A 107 -20.34 -11.58 -24.75
C PRO A 107 -20.59 -11.56 -26.26
N GLN A 108 -19.91 -12.45 -27.00
CA GLN A 108 -20.04 -12.56 -28.45
C GLN A 108 -21.31 -13.34 -28.81
N ASP A 109 -21.80 -14.14 -27.86
CA ASP A 109 -22.99 -14.97 -27.99
C ASP A 109 -24.00 -14.66 -26.87
N ASP A 110 -25.30 -14.86 -27.15
CA ASP A 110 -26.39 -14.73 -26.17
C ASP A 110 -26.28 -15.73 -25.00
N LYS A 111 -25.36 -16.70 -25.07
CA LYS A 111 -25.06 -17.65 -23.98
C LYS A 111 -24.28 -17.03 -22.82
N ASP A 112 -23.66 -15.88 -23.05
CA ASP A 112 -22.95 -15.12 -22.03
C ASP A 112 -23.86 -14.04 -21.41
N LYS A 113 -25.17 -14.15 -21.62
CA LYS A 113 -26.19 -13.30 -21.00
C LYS A 113 -27.14 -14.16 -20.18
N ASP A 114 -27.57 -13.64 -19.03
CA ASP A 114 -28.69 -14.26 -18.30
C ASP A 114 -30.00 -14.16 -19.10
N ASP A 115 -31.07 -14.78 -18.61
CA ASP A 115 -32.41 -14.74 -19.23
C ASP A 115 -32.98 -13.31 -19.40
N ASN A 116 -32.36 -12.30 -18.77
CA ASN A 116 -32.72 -10.89 -18.87
C ASN A 116 -31.78 -10.09 -19.79
N GLY A 117 -30.82 -10.74 -20.46
CA GLY A 117 -29.85 -10.09 -21.34
C GLY A 117 -28.67 -9.44 -20.60
N ASN A 118 -28.49 -9.67 -19.30
CA ASN A 118 -27.36 -9.12 -18.54
C ASN A 118 -26.10 -9.96 -18.79
N VAL A 119 -24.99 -9.30 -19.09
CA VAL A 119 -23.68 -9.95 -19.27
C VAL A 119 -23.33 -10.76 -18.02
N GLU A 120 -23.28 -12.08 -18.17
CA GLU A 120 -22.91 -13.00 -17.12
C GLU A 120 -21.39 -13.14 -17.13
N TYR A 121 -20.73 -12.68 -16.06
CA TYR A 121 -19.28 -12.82 -15.87
C TYR A 121 -18.81 -14.29 -15.73
N ASN A 122 -19.70 -15.25 -15.97
CA ASN A 122 -19.49 -16.68 -15.78
C ASN A 122 -18.33 -17.23 -16.58
N ARG A 123 -18.10 -16.77 -17.81
CA ARG A 123 -16.93 -17.21 -18.59
C ARG A 123 -15.63 -16.84 -17.87
N ILE A 124 -15.49 -15.58 -17.47
CA ILE A 124 -14.27 -15.09 -16.81
C ILE A 124 -14.08 -15.78 -15.47
N ILE A 125 -15.15 -15.94 -14.69
CA ILE A 125 -15.12 -16.72 -13.46
C ILE A 125 -14.67 -18.15 -13.77
N THR A 126 -15.25 -18.82 -14.77
CA THR A 126 -14.92 -20.22 -15.12
C THR A 126 -13.47 -20.37 -15.58
N GLU A 127 -12.98 -19.51 -16.47
CA GLU A 127 -11.60 -19.51 -16.98
C GLU A 127 -10.60 -19.25 -15.85
N THR A 128 -10.91 -18.29 -14.99
CA THR A 128 -10.12 -17.98 -13.79
C THR A 128 -10.05 -19.17 -12.84
N ILE A 129 -11.19 -19.77 -12.52
CA ILE A 129 -11.31 -20.90 -11.60
C ILE A 129 -10.59 -22.12 -12.17
N THR A 130 -10.70 -22.35 -13.49
CA THR A 130 -9.96 -23.39 -14.21
C THR A 130 -8.47 -23.16 -14.11
N THR A 131 -8.01 -21.93 -14.37
CA THR A 131 -6.59 -21.55 -14.23
C THR A 131 -6.06 -21.82 -12.81
N ILE A 132 -6.78 -21.36 -11.78
CA ILE A 132 -6.40 -21.57 -10.38
C ILE A 132 -6.28 -23.06 -10.08
N LYS A 133 -7.18 -23.89 -10.62
CA LYS A 133 -7.16 -25.34 -10.45
C LYS A 133 -5.99 -25.99 -11.18
N ASP A 134 -5.81 -25.70 -12.47
CA ASP A 134 -4.81 -26.31 -13.33
C ASP A 134 -3.38 -26.02 -12.87
N HIS A 135 -3.17 -24.82 -12.31
CA HIS A 135 -1.88 -24.40 -11.76
C HIS A 135 -1.79 -24.49 -10.23
N GLN A 136 -2.80 -25.05 -9.57
CA GLN A 136 -2.87 -25.21 -8.11
C GLN A 136 -2.57 -23.91 -7.33
N LEU A 137 -3.08 -22.78 -7.81
CA LEU A 137 -2.84 -21.47 -7.19
C LEU A 137 -3.59 -21.34 -5.86
N ASP A 138 -3.12 -20.43 -5.02
CA ASP A 138 -3.67 -20.21 -3.68
C ASP A 138 -4.88 -19.27 -3.68
N GLY A 139 -5.22 -18.71 -4.84
CA GLY A 139 -6.37 -17.83 -5.00
C GLY A 139 -6.19 -16.81 -6.12
N ILE A 140 -6.87 -15.68 -5.97
CA ILE A 140 -6.95 -14.61 -6.97
C ILE A 140 -6.90 -13.23 -6.32
N ASP A 141 -6.31 -12.29 -7.03
CA ASP A 141 -6.44 -10.85 -6.84
C ASP A 141 -7.17 -10.23 -8.05
N ILE A 142 -8.11 -9.32 -7.78
CA ILE A 142 -8.83 -8.56 -8.82
C ILE A 142 -8.31 -7.12 -8.80
N GLU A 143 -7.62 -6.73 -9.86
CA GLU A 143 -7.01 -5.40 -10.09
C GLU A 143 -7.66 -4.79 -11.32
N TYR A 144 -8.06 -3.53 -11.46
CA TYR A 144 -8.55 -2.57 -10.50
C TYR A 144 -9.92 -2.21 -11.08
N PRO A 145 -11.04 -2.65 -10.50
CA PRO A 145 -12.29 -2.04 -10.92
C PRO A 145 -12.14 -0.51 -10.79
N GLY A 146 -12.57 0.27 -11.80
CA GLY A 146 -12.72 1.75 -11.77
C GLY A 146 -11.53 2.67 -11.74
N MET A 147 -10.43 2.27 -11.11
CA MET A 147 -9.42 3.20 -10.63
C MET A 147 -8.64 3.88 -11.76
N ARG A 148 -8.40 3.15 -12.86
CA ARG A 148 -7.76 3.71 -14.06
C ARG A 148 -8.78 4.18 -15.09
N GLY A 149 -9.94 3.51 -15.20
CA GLY A 149 -10.93 3.78 -16.24
C GLY A 149 -11.40 5.23 -16.30
N SER A 150 -11.69 5.86 -15.15
CA SER A 150 -12.20 7.25 -15.14
C SER A 150 -11.17 8.29 -15.54
N LEU A 151 -9.90 8.09 -15.18
CA LEU A 151 -8.79 8.99 -15.55
C LEU A 151 -8.28 8.75 -16.97
N CYS A 152 -8.55 7.57 -17.52
CA CYS A 152 -8.15 7.21 -18.88
C CYS A 152 -9.21 7.50 -19.93
N LYS A 153 -10.41 7.90 -19.51
CA LYS A 153 -11.34 8.61 -20.38
C LYS A 153 -10.70 9.95 -20.71
N GLY A 154 -9.99 9.99 -21.85
CA GLY A 154 -9.68 11.27 -22.50
C GLY A 154 -10.96 12.10 -22.67
N PRO A 155 -10.85 13.38 -23.03
CA PRO A 155 -12.01 14.29 -23.16
C PRO A 155 -13.08 13.78 -24.14
N ASN A 156 -12.71 12.86 -25.04
CA ASN A 156 -13.63 12.07 -25.84
C ASN A 156 -13.54 10.61 -25.38
N PRO A 157 -14.42 10.11 -24.50
CA PRO A 157 -14.61 8.67 -24.40
C PRO A 157 -14.93 8.15 -25.81
N GLY A 158 -14.45 6.96 -26.16
CA GLY A 158 -14.82 6.34 -27.43
C GLY A 158 -16.34 6.27 -27.60
N PRO A 159 -16.83 5.88 -28.79
CA PRO A 159 -18.26 5.89 -29.11
C PRO A 159 -19.19 5.10 -28.17
N ASN A 160 -18.66 4.34 -27.19
CA ASN A 160 -19.42 3.69 -26.13
C ASN A 160 -19.18 4.31 -24.74
N PRO A 161 -19.82 5.43 -24.40
CA PRO A 161 -19.74 6.02 -23.05
C PRO A 161 -20.33 5.12 -21.94
N ASN A 162 -21.05 4.05 -22.31
CA ASN A 162 -21.65 3.04 -21.43
C ASN A 162 -20.70 1.90 -21.02
N GLU A 163 -19.42 1.96 -21.40
CA GLU A 163 -18.40 1.03 -20.93
C GLU A 163 -18.32 1.02 -19.40
N PHE A 164 -18.28 -0.20 -18.86
CA PHE A 164 -18.32 -0.53 -17.44
C PHE A 164 -17.07 0.02 -16.71
N ILE A 165 -17.08 1.31 -16.46
CA ILE A 165 -16.27 1.93 -15.43
C ILE A 165 -16.99 1.66 -14.12
N TRP A 166 -16.28 1.13 -13.14
CA TRP A 166 -16.76 1.15 -11.77
C TRP A 166 -17.01 2.61 -11.39
N ASP A 167 -18.26 2.99 -11.45
CA ASP A 167 -18.80 4.17 -10.82
C ASP A 167 -19.62 3.69 -9.61
N LYS A 168 -19.86 4.59 -8.67
CA LYS A 168 -20.68 4.29 -7.48
C LYS A 168 -22.09 3.81 -7.83
N ASN A 169 -22.56 4.02 -9.06
CA ASN A 169 -23.87 3.58 -9.52
C ASN A 169 -23.89 2.09 -9.95
N ASN A 170 -22.74 1.42 -10.01
CA ASN A 170 -22.61 0.00 -10.39
C ASN A 170 -22.00 -0.88 -9.28
N ASP A 171 -21.91 -0.40 -8.03
CA ASP A 171 -21.33 -1.15 -6.91
C ASP A 171 -21.93 -2.55 -6.75
N ASP A 172 -23.26 -2.68 -6.88
CA ASP A 172 -23.96 -3.96 -6.75
C ASP A 172 -23.48 -5.02 -7.76
N LYS A 173 -23.12 -4.60 -8.98
CA LYS A 173 -22.64 -5.53 -10.02
C LYS A 173 -21.26 -6.08 -9.67
N ILE A 174 -20.34 -5.21 -9.22
CA ILE A 174 -19.02 -5.65 -8.76
C ILE A 174 -19.12 -6.52 -7.51
N ILE A 175 -19.96 -6.14 -6.55
CA ILE A 175 -20.17 -6.92 -5.33
C ILE A 175 -20.73 -8.31 -5.68
N ASN A 176 -21.71 -8.40 -6.57
CA ASN A 176 -22.27 -9.68 -7.01
C ASN A 176 -21.24 -10.52 -7.79
N PHE A 177 -20.43 -9.90 -8.64
CA PHE A 177 -19.31 -10.56 -9.30
C PHE A 177 -18.32 -11.16 -8.28
N LEU A 178 -17.90 -10.39 -7.28
CA LEU A 178 -17.00 -10.87 -6.23
C LEU A 178 -17.62 -11.98 -5.38
N LYS A 179 -18.93 -11.89 -5.06
CA LYS A 179 -19.66 -12.98 -4.38
C LYS A 179 -19.70 -14.26 -5.22
N ASN A 180 -19.90 -14.15 -6.53
CA ASN A 180 -19.92 -15.31 -7.42
C ASN A 180 -18.53 -15.96 -7.51
N ILE A 181 -17.45 -15.17 -7.61
CA ILE A 181 -16.08 -15.68 -7.50
C ILE A 181 -15.89 -16.39 -6.15
N ARG A 182 -16.30 -15.77 -5.04
CA ARG A 182 -16.19 -16.38 -3.71
C ARG A 182 -16.87 -17.74 -3.63
N VAL A 183 -18.09 -17.85 -4.14
CA VAL A 183 -18.84 -19.12 -4.17
C VAL A 183 -18.07 -20.17 -4.98
N ALA A 184 -17.55 -19.81 -6.15
CA ALA A 184 -16.76 -20.72 -6.98
C ALA A 184 -15.46 -21.18 -6.30
N LEU A 185 -14.74 -20.26 -5.64
CA LEU A 185 -13.53 -20.57 -4.88
C LEU A 185 -13.81 -21.49 -3.68
N ASN A 186 -14.94 -21.30 -2.98
CA ASN A 186 -15.35 -22.16 -1.87
C ASN A 186 -15.71 -23.58 -2.31
N GLY A 187 -16.01 -23.79 -3.59
CA GLY A 187 -16.23 -25.11 -4.18
C GLY A 187 -14.94 -25.88 -4.50
N MET A 188 -13.77 -25.24 -4.38
CA MET A 188 -12.48 -25.89 -4.59
C MET A 188 -11.96 -26.62 -3.34
N GLU A 189 -11.03 -27.54 -3.54
CA GLU A 189 -10.29 -28.13 -2.43
C GLU A 189 -9.30 -27.11 -1.84
N GLY A 190 -9.27 -27.04 -0.50
CA GLY A 190 -8.44 -26.11 0.25
C GLY A 190 -9.02 -24.70 0.34
N VAL A 191 -8.46 -23.89 1.24
CA VAL A 191 -8.89 -22.50 1.42
C VAL A 191 -8.23 -21.62 0.36
N LYS A 192 -9.04 -21.06 -0.56
CA LYS A 192 -8.57 -20.11 -1.58
C LYS A 192 -8.81 -18.67 -1.15
N THR A 193 -7.83 -17.83 -1.44
CA THR A 193 -7.87 -16.39 -1.12
C THR A 193 -8.52 -15.62 -2.27
N LEU A 194 -9.43 -14.70 -1.96
CA LEU A 194 -9.86 -13.67 -2.89
C LEU A 194 -9.48 -12.30 -2.31
N MET A 195 -8.59 -11.63 -3.03
CA MET A 195 -8.13 -10.29 -2.79
C MET A 195 -8.76 -9.35 -3.81
N LEU A 196 -9.06 -8.13 -3.38
CA LEU A 196 -9.47 -7.05 -4.26
C LEU A 196 -8.46 -5.92 -4.11
N THR A 197 -7.86 -5.52 -5.22
CA THR A 197 -6.95 -4.38 -5.25
C THR A 197 -7.66 -3.15 -5.82
N VAL A 198 -7.59 -2.06 -5.07
CA VAL A 198 -8.37 -0.82 -5.27
C VAL A 198 -7.49 0.41 -5.11
N GLY A 199 -8.04 1.57 -5.45
CA GLY A 199 -7.46 2.86 -5.07
C GLY A 199 -8.25 3.54 -3.97
N ARG A 200 -8.38 4.86 -4.09
CA ARG A 200 -9.00 5.72 -3.07
C ARG A 200 -10.52 5.69 -3.05
N ASP A 201 -11.16 5.36 -4.18
CA ASP A 201 -12.62 5.41 -4.28
C ASP A 201 -13.25 4.21 -3.57
N VAL A 202 -14.00 4.50 -2.51
CA VAL A 202 -14.58 3.49 -1.61
C VAL A 202 -15.94 3.00 -2.10
N ILE A 203 -16.19 1.70 -1.88
CA ILE A 203 -17.51 1.09 -1.95
C ILE A 203 -17.89 0.41 -0.64
N GLY A 204 -19.19 0.39 -0.36
CA GLY A 204 -19.74 -0.33 0.79
C GLY A 204 -19.89 -1.83 0.52
N ASN A 205 -20.26 -2.57 1.57
CA ASN A 205 -20.77 -3.95 1.48
C ASN A 205 -19.80 -5.00 0.88
N LEU A 206 -18.50 -4.73 0.85
CA LEU A 206 -17.47 -5.71 0.48
C LEU A 206 -17.13 -6.68 1.60
N ASN A 207 -17.41 -6.32 2.86
CA ASN A 207 -17.04 -7.14 3.99
C ASN A 207 -17.78 -8.49 3.93
N GLY A 208 -17.01 -9.58 3.76
CA GLY A 208 -17.53 -10.94 3.59
C GLY A 208 -17.49 -11.46 2.15
N ALA A 209 -17.36 -10.59 1.14
CA ALA A 209 -17.08 -11.03 -0.24
C ALA A 209 -15.59 -11.36 -0.42
N ILE A 210 -14.71 -10.56 0.16
CA ILE A 210 -13.25 -10.65 0.02
C ILE A 210 -12.56 -11.07 1.34
N ASP A 211 -11.39 -11.67 1.22
CA ASP A 211 -10.52 -11.98 2.37
C ASP A 211 -9.65 -10.77 2.72
N TYR A 212 -9.11 -10.12 1.70
CA TYR A 212 -8.24 -8.96 1.83
C TYR A 212 -8.60 -7.88 0.83
N LEU A 213 -8.49 -6.63 1.26
CA LEU A 213 -8.58 -5.44 0.43
C LEU A 213 -7.19 -4.84 0.33
N ASN A 214 -6.59 -4.80 -0.85
CA ASN A 214 -5.31 -4.12 -1.07
C ASN A 214 -5.54 -2.72 -1.65
N ILE A 215 -5.09 -1.69 -0.95
CA ILE A 215 -5.32 -0.29 -1.34
C ILE A 215 -4.02 0.29 -1.89
N GLU A 216 -3.98 0.56 -3.18
CA GLU A 216 -2.88 1.28 -3.82
C GLU A 216 -3.00 2.79 -3.56
N THR A 217 -2.06 3.30 -2.78
CA THR A 217 -1.99 4.74 -2.44
C THR A 217 -0.77 5.43 -3.06
N TYR A 218 -0.06 4.70 -3.91
CA TYR A 218 1.06 5.18 -4.71
C TYR A 218 0.65 5.62 -6.11
N HIS A 219 1.61 6.10 -6.90
CA HIS A 219 1.37 6.79 -8.16
C HIS A 219 0.47 8.04 -8.02
N ASN A 220 0.39 8.64 -6.83
CA ASN A 220 -0.38 9.87 -6.59
C ASN A 220 0.10 11.01 -7.51
N SER A 221 1.41 11.10 -7.78
CA SER A 221 1.93 12.07 -8.74
C SER A 221 1.38 11.86 -10.15
N LEU A 222 1.23 10.63 -10.59
CA LEU A 222 0.68 10.33 -11.91
C LEU A 222 -0.77 10.79 -12.05
N TYR A 223 -1.58 10.58 -11.01
CA TYR A 223 -2.99 10.90 -11.03
C TYR A 223 -3.29 12.38 -10.76
N GLN A 224 -2.51 13.03 -9.89
CA GLN A 224 -2.77 14.43 -9.53
C GLN A 224 -2.15 15.39 -10.54
N ASN A 225 -0.96 15.09 -11.08
CA ASN A 225 -0.34 15.95 -12.09
C ASN A 225 -1.22 16.06 -13.36
N SER A 226 -2.04 15.05 -13.66
CA SER A 226 -2.93 15.02 -14.83
C SER A 226 -4.31 15.63 -14.60
N LYS A 227 -4.77 15.76 -13.35
CA LYS A 227 -6.12 16.26 -13.02
C LYS A 227 -6.27 17.79 -13.05
N GLU A 228 -5.18 18.55 -13.08
CA GLU A 228 -5.23 20.00 -12.85
C GLU A 228 -4.44 20.88 -13.83
N PRO A 229 -4.70 20.88 -15.15
CA PRO A 229 -4.30 22.02 -15.96
C PRO A 229 -5.21 23.22 -15.69
N ASN A 230 -5.13 23.82 -14.49
CA ASN A 230 -5.71 25.14 -14.25
C ASN A 230 -4.91 26.14 -15.09
N ASN A 231 -5.55 26.72 -16.11
CA ASN A 231 -4.97 27.75 -16.97
C ASN A 231 -3.71 27.31 -17.76
N GLY A 232 -3.54 26.01 -18.03
CA GLY A 232 -2.40 25.49 -18.80
C GLY A 232 -1.10 25.30 -18.01
N ASN A 233 -1.15 25.33 -16.67
CA ASN A 233 -0.02 24.95 -15.80
C ASN A 233 -0.20 23.51 -15.28
N TYR A 234 0.88 22.77 -15.14
CA TYR A 234 0.93 21.51 -14.39
C TYR A 234 1.28 21.74 -12.92
N LYS A 235 1.07 20.71 -12.11
CA LYS A 235 1.61 20.60 -10.76
C LYS A 235 2.51 19.39 -10.65
N SER A 236 3.54 19.52 -9.82
CA SER A 236 4.26 18.38 -9.26
C SER A 236 3.52 17.93 -8.01
N HIS A 237 3.58 16.63 -7.72
CA HIS A 237 3.03 16.07 -6.49
C HIS A 237 3.95 14.95 -5.99
N PRO A 238 3.92 14.67 -4.67
CA PRO A 238 4.56 13.47 -4.14
C PRO A 238 3.92 12.19 -4.69
N ASN A 239 4.73 11.15 -4.87
CA ASN A 239 4.32 9.89 -5.48
C ASN A 239 3.48 9.02 -4.54
N SER A 240 3.86 8.91 -3.26
CA SER A 240 3.14 8.11 -2.27
C SER A 240 3.07 8.84 -0.92
N PRO A 241 2.32 9.94 -0.82
CA PRO A 241 2.29 10.74 0.39
C PRO A 241 1.48 10.09 1.52
N LEU A 242 1.95 10.28 2.76
CA LEU A 242 1.39 9.68 3.97
C LEU A 242 -0.04 10.14 4.24
N ASP A 243 -0.38 11.40 3.98
CA ASP A 243 -1.75 11.90 4.14
C ASP A 243 -2.74 11.20 3.21
N VAL A 244 -2.37 10.95 1.95
CA VAL A 244 -3.16 10.15 1.02
C VAL A 244 -3.26 8.69 1.49
N TYR A 245 -2.17 8.12 2.00
CA TYR A 245 -2.15 6.78 2.58
C TYR A 245 -3.13 6.67 3.76
N LYS A 246 -3.07 7.60 4.72
CA LYS A 246 -3.93 7.66 5.90
C LYS A 246 -5.40 7.82 5.51
N LYS A 247 -5.68 8.79 4.63
CA LYS A 247 -7.04 9.07 4.19
C LYS A 247 -7.67 7.87 3.50
N ALA A 248 -6.94 7.19 2.61
CA ALA A 248 -7.46 6.01 1.92
C ALA A 248 -7.80 4.87 2.90
N TYR A 249 -6.95 4.62 3.90
CA TYR A 249 -7.27 3.68 4.97
C TYR A 249 -8.53 4.08 5.74
N GLU A 250 -8.61 5.35 6.18
CA GLU A 250 -9.75 5.85 6.94
C GLU A 250 -11.05 5.77 6.15
N ASP A 251 -11.04 6.13 4.87
CA ASP A 251 -12.21 6.04 4.01
C ASP A 251 -12.67 4.57 3.88
N TRP A 252 -11.76 3.64 3.56
CA TRP A 252 -12.12 2.22 3.37
C TRP A 252 -12.53 1.51 4.66
N ASN A 253 -11.92 1.87 5.78
CA ASN A 253 -12.29 1.32 7.08
C ASN A 253 -13.65 1.87 7.53
N ASN A 254 -13.79 3.20 7.60
CA ASN A 254 -14.96 3.85 8.19
C ASN A 254 -16.17 3.83 7.25
N LEU A 255 -15.97 4.16 5.97
CA LEU A 255 -17.07 4.25 4.98
C LEU A 255 -17.30 2.91 4.29
N GLY A 256 -16.22 2.18 3.96
CA GLY A 256 -16.31 0.87 3.33
C GLY A 256 -16.71 -0.25 4.29
N GLY A 257 -16.53 -0.05 5.61
CA GLY A 257 -16.85 -1.03 6.65
C GLY A 257 -15.92 -2.25 6.64
N ILE A 258 -14.69 -2.08 6.15
CA ILE A 258 -13.70 -3.15 6.05
C ILE A 258 -12.88 -3.19 7.34
N ASP A 259 -12.83 -4.37 7.96
CA ASP A 259 -12.00 -4.63 9.14
C ASP A 259 -10.52 -4.29 8.83
N SER A 260 -9.88 -3.50 9.70
CA SER A 260 -8.46 -3.13 9.60
C SER A 260 -7.56 -4.33 9.28
N LYS A 261 -7.84 -5.49 9.88
CA LYS A 261 -7.04 -6.72 9.69
C LYS A 261 -7.14 -7.32 8.29
N LYS A 262 -8.15 -6.94 7.52
CA LYS A 262 -8.31 -7.31 6.11
C LYS A 262 -7.72 -6.27 5.15
N ILE A 263 -7.48 -5.04 5.63
CA ILE A 263 -6.90 -3.98 4.81
C ILE A 263 -5.39 -4.22 4.70
N ILE A 264 -4.91 -4.16 3.46
CA ILE A 264 -3.52 -4.17 3.09
C ILE A 264 -3.24 -2.84 2.40
N MET A 265 -2.17 -2.15 2.80
CA MET A 265 -1.87 -0.83 2.28
C MET A 265 -0.62 -0.85 1.40
N GLY A 266 -0.73 -0.32 0.19
CA GLY A 266 0.36 -0.29 -0.79
C GLY A 266 1.44 0.74 -0.48
N VAL A 267 2.70 0.34 -0.66
CA VAL A 267 3.88 1.19 -0.74
C VAL A 267 4.59 0.96 -2.07
N ASP A 268 5.38 1.93 -2.53
CA ASP A 268 5.90 1.94 -3.90
C ASP A 268 7.40 2.11 -3.95
N PHE A 269 8.08 1.11 -4.51
CA PHE A 269 9.52 1.16 -4.74
C PHE A 269 9.85 1.62 -6.18
N GLY A 270 8.81 1.88 -7.00
CA GLY A 270 8.84 2.44 -8.33
C GLY A 270 8.71 3.96 -8.30
N ASN A 271 9.71 4.61 -7.71
CA ASN A 271 9.75 6.06 -7.50
C ASN A 271 9.53 6.84 -8.80
N THR A 272 9.00 8.06 -8.72
CA THR A 272 8.76 8.87 -9.92
C THR A 272 9.80 9.95 -10.11
N ILE A 273 10.23 10.17 -11.35
CA ILE A 273 11.08 11.28 -11.77
C ILE A 273 10.39 12.08 -12.87
N GLN A 274 10.48 13.40 -12.77
CA GLN A 274 10.04 14.35 -13.80
C GLN A 274 10.95 15.58 -13.84
N MET A 275 10.80 16.37 -14.89
CA MET A 275 11.43 17.69 -15.00
C MET A 275 10.46 18.77 -14.56
N VAL A 276 10.91 19.69 -13.70
CA VAL A 276 10.10 20.77 -13.14
C VAL A 276 10.81 22.11 -13.38
N PRO A 277 10.29 23.00 -14.25
CA PRO A 277 10.82 24.35 -14.45
C PRO A 277 10.36 25.35 -13.37
N ASN A 278 10.60 25.01 -12.10
CA ASN A 278 10.25 25.87 -10.99
C ASN A 278 11.24 25.70 -9.83
N GLU A 279 11.94 26.77 -9.45
CA GLU A 279 12.93 26.75 -8.39
C GLU A 279 12.36 26.52 -6.98
N ASN A 280 11.07 26.73 -6.81
CA ASN A 280 10.38 26.44 -5.55
C ASN A 280 10.41 24.94 -5.23
N ILE A 281 10.74 24.05 -6.19
CA ILE A 281 10.92 22.62 -5.91
C ILE A 281 12.05 22.34 -4.91
N ARG A 282 12.95 23.31 -4.72
CA ARG A 282 14.01 23.25 -3.70
C ARG A 282 13.47 23.32 -2.27
N GLN A 283 12.23 23.79 -2.10
CA GLN A 283 11.56 24.02 -0.83
C GLN A 283 10.27 23.21 -0.69
N PHE A 284 9.53 22.99 -1.78
CA PHE A 284 8.22 22.35 -1.77
C PHE A 284 8.16 21.17 -2.77
N GLN A 285 7.45 20.10 -2.43
CA GLN A 285 7.21 18.97 -3.34
C GLN A 285 6.13 19.23 -4.38
N THR A 286 5.20 20.14 -4.05
CA THR A 286 4.07 20.50 -4.89
C THR A 286 4.27 21.93 -5.38
N VAL A 287 4.65 22.08 -6.65
CA VAL A 287 4.82 23.37 -7.31
C VAL A 287 4.14 23.38 -8.67
N GLU A 288 3.57 24.55 -9.03
CA GLU A 288 2.99 24.80 -10.34
C GLU A 288 4.06 25.14 -11.38
N PHE A 289 3.92 24.67 -12.61
CA PHE A 289 4.86 24.98 -13.69
C PHE A 289 4.17 24.96 -15.06
N PRO A 290 4.64 25.73 -16.04
CA PRO A 290 3.98 25.82 -17.34
C PRO A 290 3.95 24.49 -18.09
N LYS A 291 2.87 24.25 -18.85
CA LYS A 291 2.80 23.15 -19.81
C LYS A 291 3.75 23.40 -20.99
N SER A 292 4.99 22.97 -20.87
CA SER A 292 5.94 22.99 -21.99
C SER A 292 6.03 21.60 -22.61
N ALA A 293 5.15 21.33 -23.57
CA ALA A 293 5.09 20.04 -24.28
C ALA A 293 6.34 19.76 -25.15
N ASP A 294 7.09 20.80 -25.54
CA ASP A 294 8.11 20.67 -26.59
C ASP A 294 9.56 20.84 -26.09
N LEU A 295 9.79 21.07 -24.80
CA LEU A 295 11.13 21.47 -24.32
C LEU A 295 12.01 20.32 -23.81
N PHE A 296 11.49 19.10 -23.65
CA PHE A 296 12.22 18.06 -22.92
C PHE A 296 12.38 16.77 -23.69
N ASP A 297 13.63 16.45 -23.96
CA ASP A 297 14.05 15.16 -24.49
C ASP A 297 14.84 14.43 -23.40
N PHE A 298 14.17 13.56 -22.64
CA PHE A 298 14.82 12.70 -21.64
C PHE A 298 15.91 11.81 -22.29
N ASN A 299 15.89 11.60 -23.62
CA ASN A 299 16.94 10.85 -24.32
C ASN A 299 18.28 11.57 -24.32
N LYS A 300 18.32 12.88 -24.03
CA LYS A 300 19.58 13.62 -23.85
C LYS A 300 20.20 13.44 -22.47
N LEU A 301 19.54 12.71 -21.57
CA LEU A 301 19.99 12.57 -20.19
C LEU A 301 20.85 11.33 -20.01
N LYS A 302 21.88 11.46 -19.18
CA LYS A 302 22.73 10.34 -18.71
C LYS A 302 21.99 9.33 -17.82
N LEU A 303 20.68 9.52 -17.61
CA LEU A 303 19.82 8.70 -16.77
C LEU A 303 18.87 7.81 -17.57
N ILE A 304 18.83 7.95 -18.90
CA ILE A 304 17.82 7.27 -19.72
C ILE A 304 17.84 5.74 -19.59
N ASP A 305 19.02 5.15 -19.37
CA ASP A 305 19.19 3.71 -19.17
C ASP A 305 18.77 3.22 -17.76
N GLN A 306 18.45 4.14 -16.85
CA GLN A 306 18.12 3.87 -15.44
C GLN A 306 16.66 4.16 -15.11
N ILE A 307 15.94 4.83 -16.01
CA ILE A 307 14.55 5.23 -15.81
C ILE A 307 13.68 4.53 -16.84
N GLN A 308 12.41 4.32 -16.49
CA GLN A 308 11.45 3.67 -17.38
C GLN A 308 10.31 4.63 -17.67
N PRO A 309 9.95 4.85 -18.94
CA PRO A 309 8.76 5.65 -19.23
C PRO A 309 7.54 4.97 -18.63
N ILE A 310 6.70 5.74 -17.94
CA ILE A 310 5.39 5.27 -17.48
C ILE A 310 4.49 5.21 -18.71
N ARG A 311 4.49 4.06 -19.39
CA ARG A 311 3.60 3.80 -20.52
C ARG A 311 2.30 3.20 -20.00
N GLU A 312 1.24 3.32 -20.77
CA GLU A 312 -0.01 2.53 -20.59
C GLU A 312 -0.91 2.95 -19.43
N PHE A 313 -0.59 4.00 -18.66
CA PHE A 313 -1.47 4.37 -17.56
C PHE A 313 -2.74 5.06 -18.00
N CYS A 314 -2.70 6.01 -18.95
CA CYS A 314 -3.84 6.62 -19.66
C CYS A 314 -3.33 7.35 -20.93
N SER A 315 -4.09 7.36 -22.04
CA SER A 315 -3.69 8.02 -23.31
C SER A 315 -3.52 9.54 -23.25
N GLY A 316 -3.88 10.17 -22.12
CA GLY A 316 -3.76 11.62 -21.88
C GLY A 316 -2.84 12.01 -20.72
N ALA A 317 -2.19 11.06 -20.03
CA ALA A 317 -1.19 11.41 -19.03
C ALA A 317 0.06 11.94 -19.75
N ASP A 318 0.34 13.24 -19.59
CA ASP A 318 1.46 13.90 -20.25
C ASP A 318 2.79 13.19 -19.96
N SER A 319 3.56 12.94 -21.02
CA SER A 319 4.69 11.98 -21.11
C SER A 319 5.96 12.33 -20.35
N ASN A 320 5.89 13.22 -19.36
CA ASN A 320 7.06 13.76 -18.66
C ASN A 320 7.33 13.11 -17.28
N LEU A 321 6.59 12.05 -16.93
CA LEU A 321 6.81 11.27 -15.72
C LEU A 321 7.39 9.88 -16.07
N TYR A 322 8.47 9.51 -15.38
CA TYR A 322 9.18 8.25 -15.54
C TYR A 322 9.28 7.55 -14.19
N LEU A 323 9.43 6.22 -14.20
CA LEU A 323 9.81 5.44 -13.03
C LEU A 323 11.33 5.45 -12.88
N TRP A 324 11.81 5.57 -11.65
CA TRP A 324 13.17 5.32 -11.26
C TRP A 324 13.18 4.34 -10.08
N LEU A 325 13.34 3.07 -10.42
CA LEU A 325 13.22 1.97 -9.45
C LEU A 325 14.21 2.17 -8.29
N TRP A 326 13.81 1.78 -7.07
CA TRP A 326 14.65 1.92 -5.88
C TRP A 326 16.04 1.28 -6.07
N ARG A 327 16.14 0.12 -6.70
CA ARG A 327 17.43 -0.51 -7.05
C ARG A 327 18.39 0.41 -7.78
N ASP A 328 17.87 1.16 -8.74
CA ASP A 328 18.67 1.99 -9.63
C ASP A 328 18.92 3.35 -8.98
N LEU A 329 17.92 3.92 -8.31
CA LEU A 329 18.04 5.17 -7.55
C LEU A 329 19.05 5.05 -6.39
N SER A 330 18.89 4.03 -5.55
CA SER A 330 19.76 3.79 -4.38
C SER A 330 21.20 3.54 -4.80
N LYS A 331 21.41 2.79 -5.88
CA LYS A 331 22.74 2.54 -6.45
C LYS A 331 23.35 3.79 -7.08
N SER A 332 22.57 4.67 -7.69
CA SER A 332 23.12 5.79 -8.45
C SER A 332 23.31 7.06 -7.64
N VAL A 333 22.42 7.34 -6.68
CA VAL A 333 22.35 8.67 -6.04
C VAL A 333 22.54 8.61 -4.53
N LEU A 334 22.02 7.59 -3.86
CA LEU A 334 21.97 7.54 -2.39
C LEU A 334 23.21 6.88 -1.79
N ASP A 335 23.69 7.40 -0.67
CA ASP A 335 24.83 6.86 0.05
C ASP A 335 24.39 5.79 1.07
N PRO A 336 24.72 4.50 0.86
CA PRO A 336 24.36 3.44 1.79
C PRO A 336 25.02 3.61 3.17
N SER A 337 26.18 4.27 3.27
CA SER A 337 26.85 4.51 4.55
C SER A 337 26.09 5.51 5.43
N GLY A 338 25.34 6.40 4.81
CA GLY A 338 24.38 7.29 5.47
C GLY A 338 22.97 6.70 5.58
N GLY A 339 22.82 5.36 5.53
CA GLY A 339 21.53 4.69 5.60
C GLY A 339 20.62 5.01 4.41
N PHE A 340 21.19 5.28 3.23
CA PHE A 340 20.50 5.75 2.01
C PHE A 340 19.76 7.08 2.17
N CYS A 341 20.12 7.81 3.20
CA CYS A 341 19.43 9.00 3.64
C CYS A 341 20.29 10.26 3.40
N SER A 342 21.45 10.04 2.75
CA SER A 342 22.41 11.03 2.28
C SER A 342 22.69 10.82 0.80
N ILE A 343 23.18 11.85 0.11
CA ILE A 343 23.58 11.78 -1.29
C ILE A 343 25.05 11.37 -1.38
N LYS A 344 25.40 10.53 -2.35
CA LYS A 344 26.82 10.19 -2.61
C LYS A 344 27.63 11.45 -2.89
N SER A 345 28.83 11.52 -2.31
CA SER A 345 29.76 12.62 -2.57
C SER A 345 29.98 12.84 -4.06
N ASN A 346 30.11 14.10 -4.49
CA ASN A 346 30.37 14.53 -5.87
C ASN A 346 29.19 14.40 -6.86
N LEU A 347 27.98 14.16 -6.37
CA LEU A 347 26.77 14.26 -7.19
C LEU A 347 26.05 15.60 -6.95
N ASN A 348 25.49 16.19 -8.01
CA ASN A 348 24.73 17.44 -7.94
C ASN A 348 23.26 17.20 -7.52
N TRP A 349 23.02 16.29 -6.59
CA TRP A 349 21.69 16.00 -6.06
C TRP A 349 21.56 16.57 -4.66
N THR A 350 20.37 17.07 -4.33
CA THR A 350 20.00 17.50 -2.99
C THR A 350 18.80 16.69 -2.53
N ARG A 351 18.93 16.00 -1.39
CA ARG A 351 17.79 15.39 -0.69
C ARG A 351 17.07 16.44 0.12
N LYS A 352 15.74 16.34 0.15
CA LYS A 352 14.85 17.11 0.99
C LYS A 352 13.83 16.20 1.64
N PHE A 353 13.46 16.56 2.86
CA PHE A 353 12.45 15.89 3.65
C PHE A 353 11.97 16.91 4.69
N VAL A 354 10.64 17.04 4.85
CA VAL A 354 10.04 17.96 5.80
C VAL A 354 9.14 17.15 6.70
N GLU A 355 9.58 16.91 7.93
CA GLU A 355 8.87 16.06 8.89
C GLU A 355 7.50 16.62 9.28
N THR A 356 7.37 17.96 9.30
CA THR A 356 6.12 18.65 9.59
C THR A 356 5.15 18.70 8.40
N ASP A 357 5.58 18.24 7.22
CA ASP A 357 4.71 18.13 6.05
C ASP A 357 3.79 16.93 6.21
N THR A 358 2.51 17.08 5.89
CA THR A 358 1.53 16.00 5.94
C THR A 358 1.90 14.84 5.02
N SER A 359 2.67 15.12 3.96
CA SER A 359 3.12 14.11 3.01
C SER A 359 4.13 13.12 3.59
N VAL A 360 5.01 13.56 4.51
CA VAL A 360 6.15 12.79 5.06
C VAL A 360 6.88 11.99 3.96
N THR A 361 7.03 12.58 2.78
CA THR A 361 7.65 11.94 1.61
C THR A 361 8.98 12.61 1.31
N PRO A 362 10.10 11.87 1.17
CA PRO A 362 11.36 12.46 0.74
C PRO A 362 11.31 12.78 -0.76
N TRP A 363 12.08 13.80 -1.15
CA TRP A 363 12.31 14.09 -2.55
C TRP A 363 13.76 14.47 -2.82
N LEU A 364 14.18 14.24 -4.06
CA LEU A 364 15.46 14.70 -4.56
C LEU A 364 15.25 15.77 -5.61
N TYR A 365 16.18 16.71 -5.69
CA TYR A 365 16.32 17.54 -6.88
C TYR A 365 17.77 17.69 -7.34
N SER A 366 17.94 17.89 -8.63
CA SER A 366 19.22 18.26 -9.26
C SER A 366 18.96 19.36 -10.28
N VAL A 367 19.78 20.41 -10.26
CA VAL A 367 19.70 21.50 -11.24
C VAL A 367 20.18 20.99 -12.59
N VAL A 368 19.41 21.26 -13.64
CA VAL A 368 19.76 21.01 -15.03
C VAL A 368 20.30 22.32 -15.61
N ASP A 369 21.58 22.35 -15.95
CA ASP A 369 22.20 23.51 -16.60
C ASP A 369 21.75 23.55 -18.07
N THR A 370 20.66 24.27 -18.33
CA THR A 370 20.13 24.49 -19.67
C THR A 370 20.67 25.75 -20.32
N LYS A 371 21.48 26.56 -19.61
CA LYS A 371 21.89 27.93 -20.01
C LYS A 371 20.72 28.87 -20.37
N VAL A 372 19.47 28.47 -20.11
CA VAL A 372 18.24 29.18 -20.46
C VAL A 372 17.39 29.28 -19.20
N ALA A 373 16.93 30.49 -18.86
CA ALA A 373 16.00 30.70 -17.76
C ALA A 373 14.55 30.38 -18.18
N PRO A 374 13.71 29.83 -17.28
CA PRO A 374 14.02 29.44 -15.90
C PRO A 374 14.89 28.17 -15.81
N ASN A 375 15.60 28.00 -14.69
CA ASN A 375 16.32 26.75 -14.41
C ASN A 375 15.34 25.57 -14.40
N PHE A 376 15.79 24.43 -14.91
CA PHE A 376 15.04 23.18 -14.82
C PHE A 376 15.62 22.30 -13.72
N TYR A 377 14.76 21.52 -13.11
CA TYR A 377 15.14 20.62 -12.04
C TYR A 377 14.69 19.21 -12.40
N TYR A 378 15.58 18.23 -12.26
CA TYR A 378 15.08 16.87 -12.02
C TYR A 378 14.46 16.86 -10.65
N TYR A 379 13.25 16.34 -10.56
CA TYR A 379 12.52 16.12 -9.32
C TYR A 379 12.21 14.64 -9.22
N VAL A 380 12.62 14.03 -8.11
CA VAL A 380 12.34 12.62 -7.79
C VAL A 380 11.54 12.56 -6.50
N SER A 381 10.35 11.98 -6.55
CA SER A 381 9.60 11.62 -5.34
C SER A 381 9.70 10.12 -5.12
N TYR A 382 10.13 9.71 -3.94
CA TYR A 382 10.54 8.33 -3.68
C TYR A 382 10.19 7.86 -2.28
N GLU A 383 10.24 6.55 -2.07
CA GLU A 383 10.22 5.94 -0.74
C GLU A 383 11.65 5.75 -0.22
N ASP A 384 11.87 6.06 1.05
CA ASP A 384 13.06 5.62 1.78
C ASP A 384 12.67 5.08 3.17
N PHE A 385 13.65 4.81 4.02
CA PHE A 385 13.39 4.28 5.35
C PHE A 385 12.56 5.23 6.23
N VAL A 386 12.61 6.54 6.01
CA VAL A 386 11.87 7.52 6.82
C VAL A 386 10.40 7.53 6.45
N SER A 387 10.07 7.66 5.15
CA SER A 387 8.66 7.58 4.72
C SER A 387 8.05 6.22 5.03
N LEU A 388 8.82 5.15 4.82
CA LEU A 388 8.39 3.79 5.11
C LEU A 388 8.17 3.55 6.61
N HIS A 389 9.03 4.12 7.47
CA HIS A 389 8.86 4.07 8.91
C HIS A 389 7.52 4.70 9.34
N SER A 390 7.20 5.91 8.86
CA SER A 390 5.95 6.58 9.23
C SER A 390 4.70 5.82 8.76
N LYS A 391 4.76 5.16 7.59
CA LYS A 391 3.67 4.29 7.11
C LYS A 391 3.52 3.03 7.94
N LEU A 392 4.64 2.40 8.29
CA LEU A 392 4.67 1.22 9.16
C LEU A 392 4.14 1.52 10.55
N GLU A 393 4.55 2.64 11.15
CA GLU A 393 4.02 3.11 12.43
C GLU A 393 2.52 3.33 12.37
N PHE A 394 2.03 4.00 11.32
CA PHE A 394 0.60 4.19 11.12
C PHE A 394 -0.13 2.85 10.98
N ALA A 395 0.41 1.91 10.20
CA ALA A 395 -0.17 0.59 10.00
C ALA A 395 -0.26 -0.20 11.31
N MET A 396 0.77 -0.16 12.16
CA MET A 396 0.77 -0.83 13.47
C MET A 396 -0.21 -0.19 14.44
N THR A 397 -0.20 1.15 14.57
CA THR A 397 -1.11 1.89 15.44
C THR A 397 -2.57 1.62 15.08
N ASN A 398 -2.87 1.46 13.79
CA ASN A 398 -4.21 1.22 13.29
C ASN A 398 -4.55 -0.27 13.10
N SER A 399 -3.67 -1.19 13.50
CA SER A 399 -3.88 -2.64 13.35
C SER A 399 -4.24 -3.06 11.91
N ILE A 400 -3.60 -2.44 10.93
CA ILE A 400 -3.74 -2.77 9.50
C ILE A 400 -3.27 -4.21 9.28
N GLY A 401 -3.92 -4.94 8.38
CA GLY A 401 -3.64 -6.36 8.12
C GLY A 401 -2.31 -6.65 7.45
N GLY A 402 -1.73 -5.68 6.74
CA GLY A 402 -0.46 -5.83 6.04
C GLY A 402 -0.11 -4.69 5.11
N MET A 403 0.96 -4.88 4.35
CA MET A 403 1.42 -3.96 3.30
C MET A 403 1.69 -4.71 2.00
N SER A 404 1.47 -4.04 0.87
CA SER A 404 1.82 -4.54 -0.46
C SER A 404 2.91 -3.69 -1.11
N ILE A 405 3.68 -4.31 -1.99
CA ILE A 405 4.78 -3.68 -2.74
C ILE A 405 4.60 -3.97 -4.22
N SER A 406 4.45 -2.92 -5.02
CA SER A 406 4.52 -3.01 -6.48
C SER A 406 5.88 -2.47 -6.95
N ASP A 407 6.77 -3.27 -7.55
CA ASP A 407 6.84 -4.72 -7.77
C ASP A 407 8.06 -5.29 -7.00
N VAL A 408 8.09 -6.60 -6.71
CA VAL A 408 9.23 -7.23 -5.99
C VAL A 408 10.58 -6.99 -6.65
N SER A 409 10.58 -6.72 -7.96
CA SER A 409 11.79 -6.44 -8.74
C SER A 409 12.34 -5.02 -8.56
N TYR A 410 11.66 -4.15 -7.82
CA TYR A 410 12.03 -2.74 -7.70
C TYR A 410 13.02 -2.46 -6.57
N ASP A 411 13.08 -3.33 -5.55
CA ASP A 411 14.03 -3.19 -4.46
C ASP A 411 15.47 -3.50 -4.92
N ASP A 412 16.45 -3.07 -4.13
CA ASP A 412 17.86 -3.30 -4.42
C ASP A 412 18.26 -4.78 -4.26
N ILE A 413 19.48 -5.12 -4.66
CA ILE A 413 19.97 -6.51 -4.59
C ILE A 413 20.00 -7.09 -3.16
N ASN A 414 19.99 -6.21 -2.15
CA ASN A 414 19.97 -6.56 -0.75
C ASN A 414 18.56 -6.61 -0.17
N ASN A 415 17.53 -6.28 -0.96
CA ASN A 415 16.16 -6.07 -0.52
C ASN A 415 16.08 -5.10 0.65
N SER A 416 16.78 -3.97 0.56
CA SER A 416 16.97 -3.02 1.66
C SER A 416 15.65 -2.52 2.26
N LEU A 417 14.68 -2.11 1.44
CA LEU A 417 13.39 -1.58 1.91
C LEU A 417 12.48 -2.71 2.42
N LEU A 418 12.44 -3.84 1.70
CA LEU A 418 11.68 -5.01 2.12
C LEU A 418 12.19 -5.56 3.46
N ASN A 419 13.51 -5.65 3.64
CA ASN A 419 14.13 -6.12 4.88
C ASN A 419 13.83 -5.19 6.05
N PHE A 420 13.70 -3.89 5.80
CA PHE A 420 13.30 -2.92 6.83
C PHE A 420 11.87 -3.15 7.32
N MET A 421 10.98 -3.69 6.48
CA MET A 421 9.60 -4.05 6.86
C MET A 421 9.51 -5.37 7.67
N GLN A 422 10.50 -6.26 7.55
CA GLN A 422 10.45 -7.60 8.16
C GLN A 422 10.43 -7.70 9.70
N PRO A 423 11.11 -6.82 10.48
CA PRO A 423 11.15 -6.94 11.95
C PRO A 423 9.74 -6.93 12.59
N ILE A 424 8.79 -6.27 11.93
CA ILE A 424 7.39 -6.12 12.37
C ILE A 424 6.62 -7.45 12.23
N ARG A 425 7.15 -8.41 11.47
CA ARG A 425 6.61 -9.76 11.35
C ARG A 425 7.03 -10.68 12.51
N GLY A 426 7.71 -10.15 13.53
CA GLY A 426 8.25 -10.96 14.63
C GLY A 426 9.38 -11.90 14.19
N LYS A 427 9.89 -11.74 12.96
CA LYS A 427 11.12 -12.40 12.53
C LYS A 427 12.29 -11.62 13.10
N ALA A 428 13.20 -12.31 13.79
CA ALA A 428 14.44 -11.71 14.22
C ALA A 428 15.12 -11.09 12.99
N VAL A 429 15.47 -9.80 13.09
CA VAL A 429 16.27 -9.14 12.06
C VAL A 429 17.51 -10.01 11.86
N PRO A 430 17.83 -10.45 10.64
CA PRO A 430 19.10 -11.09 10.40
C PRO A 430 20.15 -10.09 10.87
N THR A 431 20.82 -10.38 11.97
CA THR A 431 21.93 -9.55 12.43
C THR A 431 22.91 -9.55 11.28
N THR A 432 23.00 -8.42 10.58
CA THR A 432 24.01 -8.14 9.58
C THR A 432 25.35 -8.06 10.31
N GLY A 433 25.85 -9.23 10.70
CA GLY A 433 27.23 -9.42 11.05
C GLY A 433 28.02 -9.03 9.81
N GLY A 434 28.58 -7.84 9.83
CA GLY A 434 29.47 -7.32 8.80
C GLY A 434 30.73 -8.18 8.72
N SER A 435 30.63 -9.35 8.13
CA SER A 435 31.78 -10.03 7.54
C SER A 435 31.96 -9.41 6.17
N SER A 436 32.85 -8.41 6.10
CA SER A 436 33.53 -8.05 4.86
C SER A 436 33.98 -9.32 4.14
N PRO A 437 33.91 -9.39 2.81
CA PRO A 437 34.43 -10.52 2.06
C PRO A 437 35.95 -10.56 2.26
N SER A 438 36.42 -11.38 3.19
CA SER A 438 37.84 -11.69 3.33
C SER A 438 38.23 -12.57 2.15
N ASN A 439 39.11 -12.04 1.30
CA ASN A 439 39.80 -12.76 0.22
C ASN A 439 40.13 -14.21 0.61
N GLU A 440 39.61 -15.17 -0.17
CA GLU A 440 40.08 -16.56 -0.16
C GLU A 440 41.50 -16.62 -0.74
N GLY A 441 42.48 -16.51 0.15
CA GLY A 441 43.87 -16.88 -0.11
C GLY A 441 44.15 -18.29 0.40
N ASN A 442 44.31 -19.22 -0.54
CA ASN A 442 44.90 -20.57 -0.44
C ASN A 442 45.72 -20.88 0.84
N GLY A 443 45.31 -21.93 1.59
CA GLY A 443 46.13 -22.45 2.70
C GLY A 443 45.63 -23.74 3.36
N LYS A 444 46.07 -24.88 2.82
CA LYS A 444 46.38 -26.18 3.47
C LYS A 444 45.72 -26.58 4.83
N SER A 445 44.88 -27.60 4.73
CA SER A 445 44.83 -28.87 5.52
C SER A 445 45.09 -28.92 7.05
N ALA A 446 44.02 -29.33 7.76
CA ALA A 446 43.91 -30.23 8.94
C ALA A 446 44.17 -29.67 10.37
N PRO A 447 43.63 -30.28 11.46
CA PRO A 447 42.81 -31.50 11.56
C PRO A 447 41.46 -31.36 12.30
N LYS A 448 40.61 -32.39 12.14
CA LYS A 448 39.35 -32.62 12.86
C LYS A 448 39.57 -32.75 14.37
N VAL A 449 38.76 -32.05 15.16
CA VAL A 449 38.51 -32.34 16.58
C VAL A 449 37.01 -32.53 16.76
N SER A 450 36.66 -33.76 17.15
CA SER A 450 35.38 -34.10 17.76
C SER A 450 35.24 -33.41 19.11
N ASP A 451 34.05 -32.95 19.47
CA ASP A 451 33.49 -33.28 20.79
C ASP A 451 31.99 -33.00 20.88
N ASN A 452 31.29 -34.04 21.34
CA ASN A 452 29.92 -34.04 21.83
C ASN A 452 29.86 -33.33 23.18
N VAL A 453 29.10 -32.24 23.32
CA VAL A 453 28.52 -31.85 24.63
C VAL A 453 27.14 -31.24 24.40
N GLY A 454 26.11 -31.94 24.87
CA GLY A 454 24.74 -31.46 24.89
C GLY A 454 24.57 -30.22 25.78
N LYS A 455 23.75 -29.27 25.33
CA LYS A 455 23.22 -28.20 26.18
C LYS A 455 21.71 -28.07 26.07
N ILE A 456 21.12 -28.25 27.24
CA ILE A 456 19.72 -28.24 27.63
C ILE A 456 19.11 -26.85 27.38
N LYS A 457 17.95 -26.81 26.70
CA LYS A 457 17.16 -25.60 26.49
C LYS A 457 16.50 -25.15 27.81
N LYS A 458 17.13 -24.23 28.54
CA LYS A 458 16.50 -23.47 29.62
C LYS A 458 15.85 -22.22 29.02
N GLY A 459 14.57 -22.30 28.67
CA GLY A 459 13.83 -21.14 28.14
C GLY A 459 12.31 -21.18 28.23
N ILE A 460 11.70 -22.31 28.58
CA ILE A 460 10.23 -22.48 28.51
C ILE A 460 9.54 -22.40 29.89
N ILE A 461 10.28 -22.56 30.99
CA ILE A 461 9.67 -22.67 32.33
C ILE A 461 9.34 -21.30 32.97
N THR A 462 9.98 -20.21 32.55
CA THR A 462 9.79 -18.90 33.19
C THR A 462 8.49 -18.20 32.76
N GLY A 463 8.03 -18.41 31.52
CA GLY A 463 6.82 -17.76 31.00
C GLY A 463 5.52 -18.28 31.61
N SER A 464 5.43 -19.59 31.86
CA SER A 464 4.24 -20.21 32.43
C SER A 464 3.99 -19.79 33.89
N ILE A 465 5.05 -19.65 34.69
CA ILE A 465 4.94 -19.25 36.09
C ILE A 465 4.46 -17.79 36.21
N VAL A 466 4.99 -16.88 35.38
CA VAL A 466 4.58 -15.47 35.40
C VAL A 466 3.14 -15.31 34.90
N GLY A 467 2.75 -16.03 33.84
CA GLY A 467 1.37 -16.00 33.33
C GLY A 467 0.34 -16.52 34.34
N SER A 468 0.66 -17.59 35.07
CA SER A 468 -0.24 -18.13 36.11
C SER A 468 -0.41 -17.18 37.30
N ILE A 469 0.66 -16.46 37.70
CA ILE A 469 0.59 -15.47 38.78
C ILE A 469 -0.28 -14.27 38.36
N LEU A 470 -0.11 -13.75 37.14
CA LEU A 470 -0.93 -12.65 36.62
C LEU A 470 -2.41 -13.04 36.50
N GLY A 471 -2.68 -14.26 36.01
CA GLY A 471 -4.04 -14.79 35.90
C GLY A 471 -4.75 -14.93 37.26
N LEU A 472 -4.05 -15.43 38.29
CA LEU A 472 -4.57 -15.49 39.65
C LEU A 472 -4.83 -14.11 40.26
N PHE A 473 -3.98 -13.13 39.96
CA PHE A 473 -4.15 -11.75 40.44
C PHE A 473 -5.39 -11.09 39.82
N LEU A 474 -5.62 -11.27 38.52
CA LEU A 474 -6.83 -10.79 37.84
C LEU A 474 -8.10 -11.46 38.37
N LEU A 475 -8.07 -12.78 38.61
CA LEU A 475 -9.19 -13.49 39.23
C LEU A 475 -9.50 -12.98 40.64
N ALA A 476 -8.49 -12.66 41.44
CA ALA A 476 -8.68 -12.08 42.77
C ALA A 476 -9.32 -10.69 42.72
N ILE A 477 -8.93 -9.84 41.76
CA ILE A 477 -9.54 -8.52 41.54
C ILE A 477 -11.02 -8.67 41.11
N CYS A 478 -11.31 -9.57 40.18
CA CYS A 478 -12.68 -9.85 39.75
C CYS A 478 -13.55 -10.38 40.91
N ALA A 479 -13.03 -11.30 41.72
CA ALA A 479 -13.72 -11.82 42.90
C ALA A 479 -13.97 -10.72 43.95
N TYR A 480 -13.00 -9.83 44.17
CA TYR A 480 -13.15 -8.69 45.06
C TYR A 480 -14.25 -7.72 44.58
N TRP A 481 -14.25 -7.37 43.30
CA TRP A 481 -15.27 -6.51 42.69
C TRP A 481 -16.67 -7.14 42.75
N TYR A 482 -16.77 -8.44 42.48
CA TYR A 482 -18.04 -9.17 42.57
C TYR A 482 -18.59 -9.17 44.01
N ARG A 483 -17.71 -9.36 45.01
CA ARG A 483 -18.08 -9.30 46.44
C ARG A 483 -18.54 -7.89 46.85
N GLN A 484 -17.86 -6.85 46.40
CA GLN A 484 -18.27 -5.46 46.67
C GLN A 484 -19.64 -5.14 46.08
N LYS A 485 -19.92 -5.61 44.86
CA LYS A 485 -21.23 -5.42 44.21
C LYS A 485 -22.37 -6.14 44.92
N THR A 486 -22.11 -7.31 45.50
CA THR A 486 -23.13 -8.07 46.26
C THR A 486 -23.42 -7.42 47.61
N LEU A 487 -22.41 -6.93 48.32
CA LEU A 487 -22.60 -6.20 49.59
C LEU A 487 -23.39 -4.89 49.42
N ARG A 488 -23.17 -4.15 48.33
CA ARG A 488 -23.96 -2.94 48.05
C ARG A 488 -25.43 -3.22 47.71
N LYS A 489 -25.75 -4.41 47.21
CA LYS A 489 -27.15 -4.79 46.94
C LYS A 489 -27.91 -5.16 48.20
N SER A 490 -27.26 -5.71 49.22
CA SER A 490 -27.92 -6.02 50.50
C SER A 490 -28.25 -4.75 51.31
N GLU A 491 -27.46 -3.69 51.19
CA GLU A 491 -27.76 -2.42 51.88
C GLU A 491 -28.90 -1.64 51.20
N ALA A 492 -29.14 -1.86 49.91
CA ALA A 492 -30.19 -1.17 49.16
C ALA A 492 -31.60 -1.77 49.35
N SER A 493 -31.74 -2.99 49.88
CA SER A 493 -33.06 -3.59 50.11
C SER A 493 -33.72 -3.16 51.42
N ASP A 494 -32.97 -2.56 52.34
CA ASP A 494 -33.48 -2.24 53.69
C ASP A 494 -34.01 -0.81 53.84
N ILE A 495 -34.02 0.01 52.78
CA ILE A 495 -34.40 1.44 52.86
C ILE A 495 -35.78 1.76 52.25
N ASN A 496 -36.39 0.85 51.47
CA ASN A 496 -37.70 1.12 50.84
C ASN A 496 -38.82 0.28 51.45
N THR A 497 -39.21 0.61 52.68
CA THR A 497 -40.52 0.23 53.20
C THR A 497 -41.06 1.29 54.17
N GLU A 498 -41.31 2.51 53.69
CA GLU A 498 -42.31 3.39 54.33
C GLU A 498 -42.76 4.55 53.41
N SER A 499 -44.02 4.94 53.59
CA SER A 499 -44.71 6.12 53.05
C SER A 499 -45.42 6.02 51.69
N SER A 500 -46.63 5.46 51.76
CA SER A 500 -47.79 5.83 50.94
C SER A 500 -48.36 7.22 51.32
N SER A 501 -48.66 8.10 50.35
CA SER A 501 -49.78 9.07 50.45
C SER A 501 -50.05 9.84 49.13
N ASN A 502 -51.23 9.59 48.55
CA ASN A 502 -52.17 10.49 47.86
C ASN A 502 -51.66 11.76 47.12
N ARG A 503 -51.96 11.84 45.81
CA ARG A 503 -52.80 12.95 45.27
C ARG A 503 -53.37 12.67 43.88
N VAL A 504 -54.65 13.01 43.73
CA VAL A 504 -55.50 12.93 42.55
C VAL A 504 -55.66 14.34 41.93
N VAL A 505 -56.00 14.38 40.63
CA VAL A 505 -56.65 15.46 39.82
C VAL A 505 -55.73 16.54 39.24
N SER A 506 -55.56 16.60 37.91
CA SER A 506 -56.43 17.38 37.01
C SER A 506 -55.83 17.52 35.59
N SER A 507 -56.68 17.31 34.60
CA SER A 507 -56.49 17.62 33.18
C SER A 507 -56.62 19.13 32.90
N THR A 508 -55.80 19.69 32.02
CA THR A 508 -56.15 20.89 31.22
C THR A 508 -55.43 20.86 29.87
N ILE A 509 -56.21 21.10 28.82
CA ILE A 509 -55.86 21.17 27.39
C ILE A 509 -55.59 22.65 27.03
N ILE A 510 -54.96 22.84 25.85
CA ILE A 510 -54.94 23.97 24.91
C ILE A 510 -53.76 25.00 24.98
N PRO A 511 -53.42 25.71 23.88
CA PRO A 511 -52.28 25.40 22.99
C PRO A 511 -51.40 26.66 22.72
N ASN A 512 -50.69 26.65 21.57
CA ASN A 512 -50.17 27.77 20.77
C ASN A 512 -48.64 28.02 20.77
N ASP A 513 -48.08 27.71 19.60
CA ASP A 513 -47.62 28.71 18.62
C ASP A 513 -46.38 29.53 19.01
N ARG A 514 -45.27 29.30 18.29
CA ARG A 514 -44.36 30.36 17.87
C ARG A 514 -43.48 29.91 16.70
N ARG A 515 -43.86 30.40 15.52
CA ARG A 515 -42.98 30.72 14.40
C ARG A 515 -41.95 31.76 14.86
N PHE A 516 -40.72 31.68 14.38
CA PHE A 516 -39.91 32.86 14.09
C PHE A 516 -39.16 32.64 12.78
N ILE A 517 -39.35 33.60 11.90
CA ILE A 517 -38.77 33.84 10.60
C ILE A 517 -37.60 34.83 10.81
N ASP A 518 -36.43 34.64 10.19
CA ASP A 518 -35.90 35.56 9.17
C ASP A 518 -34.43 35.31 8.76
N HIS A 519 -34.26 35.40 7.44
CA HIS A 519 -33.14 35.81 6.59
C HIS A 519 -31.75 36.11 7.18
N LEU A 520 -30.71 35.60 6.49
CA LEU A 520 -29.69 36.48 5.89
C LEU A 520 -28.99 35.82 4.69
N THR A 521 -28.97 36.56 3.59
CA THR A 521 -28.24 36.33 2.33
C THR A 521 -27.32 37.54 2.12
N ILE A 522 -26.28 37.39 1.29
CA ILE A 522 -25.42 38.42 0.65
C ILE A 522 -24.19 38.80 1.53
N GLU A 523 -22.93 38.86 1.07
CA GLU A 523 -22.31 39.00 -0.28
C GLU A 523 -21.45 37.81 -0.72
#